data_AF-A0A077LI87-F1
#
_entry.id   AF-A0A077LI87-F1
#
_cell.length_a   1.000
_cell.length_b   1.000
_cell.length_c   1.000
_cell.angle_alpha   90.00
_cell.angle_beta   90.00
_cell.angle_gamma   90.00
#
_symmetry.space_group_name_H-M   'P 1'
#
loop_
_entity.id
_entity.type
_entity.pdbx_description
1 polymer ?
#
loop_
_entity_poly.entity_id
_entity_poly.type
_entity_poly.pdbx_seq_one_letter_code
_entity_poly.pdbx_strand_id
1 'polypeptide(L)'
;MLPLFAGCQLLNLQSSAPVKVSTAGMTRMQGTLTGDNGKLLFQPCGEPRRYVVLDRGNTAILQEAAGLADAQGKVFADLRGRFNASKAEGGDGQLDLHQWYRVERTGQACEDPNFKRLTLHADGENPVWNVNVSGKGMIIDVQGQPPVALPYLEEQLPDGRFNLSSEANGQRVELWVAPQRCVDSKSGALRHLSAELRINGQAVRGCGYYGGSRND
;
A
#
# COMPACT_ATOMS: atom_id res chain seq x y z
N MET A 1 9.28 -62.27 2.24
CA MET A 1 9.93 -60.98 1.95
C MET A 1 9.19 -60.31 0.81
N LEU A 2 8.59 -59.15 1.06
CA LEU A 2 8.03 -58.25 0.06
C LEU A 2 8.68 -56.87 0.28
N PRO A 3 9.16 -56.17 -0.76
CA PRO A 3 9.66 -54.81 -0.61
C PRO A 3 8.48 -53.83 -0.64
N LEU A 4 8.33 -53.03 0.41
CA LEU A 4 7.46 -51.85 0.41
C LEU A 4 8.24 -50.69 -0.21
N PHE A 5 7.83 -50.29 -1.42
CA PHE A 5 8.28 -49.04 -2.04
C PHE A 5 7.57 -47.87 -1.34
N ALA A 6 8.28 -47.17 -0.47
CA ALA A 6 7.86 -45.86 0.05
C ALA A 6 8.23 -44.78 -0.97
N GLY A 7 7.32 -44.51 -1.91
CA GLY A 7 7.42 -43.42 -2.88
C GLY A 7 6.79 -42.12 -2.35
N CYS A 8 7.47 -41.01 -2.58
CA CYS A 8 7.20 -39.65 -2.12
C CYS A 8 5.76 -39.14 -2.34
N GLN A 9 5.18 -38.50 -1.33
CA GLN A 9 4.23 -37.41 -1.54
C GLN A 9 4.89 -36.11 -1.10
N LEU A 10 5.62 -35.50 -2.02
CA LEU A 10 5.94 -34.08 -1.96
C LEU A 10 4.59 -33.35 -1.97
N LEU A 11 4.24 -32.73 -0.84
CA LEU A 11 3.12 -31.80 -0.80
C LEU A 11 3.33 -30.79 -1.93
N ASN A 12 2.38 -30.78 -2.85
CA ASN A 12 2.14 -29.66 -3.74
C ASN A 12 1.86 -28.44 -2.85
N LEU A 13 2.91 -27.75 -2.43
CA LEU A 13 2.87 -26.33 -2.11
C LEU A 13 2.59 -25.62 -3.44
N GLN A 14 1.35 -25.75 -3.92
CA GLN A 14 0.78 -24.82 -4.86
C GLN A 14 0.74 -23.49 -4.15
N SER A 15 1.88 -22.77 -4.19
CA SER A 15 1.91 -21.34 -3.94
C SER A 15 0.90 -20.75 -4.92
N SER A 16 -0.30 -20.47 -4.42
CA SER A 16 -1.26 -19.62 -5.09
C SER A 16 -0.66 -18.22 -5.11
N ALA A 17 0.28 -18.00 -6.02
CA ALA A 17 0.76 -16.67 -6.35
C ALA A 17 -0.50 -15.84 -6.64
N PRO A 18 -0.69 -14.68 -5.97
CA PRO A 18 -1.88 -13.88 -6.18
C PRO A 18 -1.99 -13.57 -7.68
N VAL A 19 -3.11 -13.97 -8.28
CA VAL A 19 -3.39 -13.67 -9.69
C VAL A 19 -3.30 -12.16 -9.82
N LYS A 20 -2.35 -11.67 -10.64
CA LYS A 20 -2.22 -10.24 -10.92
C LYS A 20 -3.53 -9.77 -11.56
N VAL A 21 -4.39 -9.12 -10.78
CA VAL A 21 -5.67 -8.60 -11.27
C VAL A 21 -5.35 -7.53 -12.31
N SER A 22 -5.87 -7.69 -13.53
CA SER A 22 -5.71 -6.66 -14.55
C SER A 22 -6.34 -5.36 -14.05
N THR A 23 -5.53 -4.30 -14.01
CA THR A 23 -5.96 -2.95 -13.61
C THR A 23 -6.59 -2.17 -14.78
N ALA A 24 -6.76 -2.81 -15.95
CA ALA A 24 -7.31 -2.17 -17.14
C ALA A 24 -8.73 -1.62 -16.89
N GLY A 25 -8.91 -0.35 -17.22
CA GLY A 25 -10.17 0.37 -16.99
C GLY A 25 -10.46 0.72 -15.52
N MET A 26 -9.50 0.53 -14.62
CA MET A 26 -9.59 0.98 -13.23
C MET A 26 -8.84 2.30 -13.04
N THR A 27 -9.33 3.13 -12.13
CA THR A 27 -8.70 4.38 -11.72
C THR A 27 -8.28 4.28 -10.26
N ARG A 28 -7.19 4.96 -9.91
CA ARG A 28 -6.73 5.12 -8.53
C ARG A 28 -7.10 6.51 -8.01
N MET A 29 -7.74 6.59 -6.85
CA MET A 29 -8.13 7.85 -6.21
C MET A 29 -7.86 7.80 -4.71
N GLN A 30 -7.44 8.94 -4.16
CA GLN A 30 -7.39 9.18 -2.72
C GLN A 30 -8.67 9.86 -2.27
N GLY A 31 -9.09 9.62 -1.02
CA GLY A 31 -10.32 10.19 -0.51
C GLY A 31 -10.65 9.76 0.91
N THR A 32 -11.87 10.09 1.32
CA THR A 32 -12.40 9.74 2.63
C THR A 32 -13.44 8.63 2.49
N LEU A 33 -13.33 7.60 3.33
CA LEU A 33 -14.35 6.60 3.57
C LEU A 33 -15.26 7.03 4.72
N THR A 34 -16.57 6.85 4.56
CA THR A 34 -17.57 7.06 5.61
C THR A 34 -18.63 5.95 5.61
N GLY A 35 -19.08 5.55 6.80
CA GLY A 35 -20.27 4.70 6.94
C GLY A 35 -21.54 5.53 6.91
N ASP A 36 -22.50 5.19 6.06
CA ASP A 36 -23.82 5.83 5.98
C ASP A 36 -24.91 4.80 5.63
N ASN A 37 -25.95 4.69 6.47
CA ASN A 37 -27.09 3.79 6.26
C ASN A 37 -26.72 2.34 5.89
N GLY A 38 -25.70 1.78 6.57
CA GLY A 38 -25.21 0.42 6.32
C GLY A 38 -24.40 0.26 5.04
N LYS A 39 -24.06 1.36 4.36
CA LYS A 39 -23.18 1.40 3.19
C LYS A 39 -21.86 2.06 3.55
N LEU A 40 -20.80 1.62 2.89
CA LEU A 40 -19.54 2.34 2.88
C LEU A 40 -19.55 3.30 1.68
N LEU A 41 -19.30 4.58 1.93
CA LEU A 41 -19.18 5.62 0.93
C LEU A 41 -17.72 6.05 0.79
N PHE A 42 -17.31 6.36 -0.43
CA PHE A 42 -16.02 6.96 -0.73
C PHE A 42 -16.22 8.31 -1.39
N GLN A 43 -15.58 9.35 -0.85
CA GLN A 43 -15.54 10.69 -1.43
C GLN A 43 -14.10 11.02 -1.83
N PRO A 44 -13.79 11.20 -3.13
CA PRO A 44 -12.45 11.57 -3.57
C PRO A 44 -11.99 12.91 -2.97
N CYS A 45 -10.68 13.03 -2.74
CA CYS A 45 -10.08 14.29 -2.27
C CYS A 45 -10.43 15.44 -3.23
N GLY A 46 -10.96 16.55 -2.68
CA GLY A 46 -11.27 17.75 -3.47
C GLY A 46 -12.54 17.66 -4.33
N GLU A 47 -13.29 16.56 -4.28
CA GLU A 47 -14.54 16.41 -5.03
C GLU A 47 -15.75 16.26 -4.10
N PRO A 48 -16.90 16.88 -4.42
CA PRO A 48 -18.12 16.72 -3.61
C PRO A 48 -18.86 15.40 -3.90
N ARG A 49 -18.56 14.74 -5.03
CA ARG A 49 -19.24 13.51 -5.44
C ARG A 49 -18.82 12.34 -4.56
N ARG A 50 -19.78 11.52 -4.16
CA ARG A 50 -19.52 10.28 -3.40
C ARG A 50 -19.86 9.05 -4.23
N TYR A 51 -19.29 7.92 -3.83
CA TYR A 51 -19.45 6.62 -4.45
C TYR A 51 -19.79 5.57 -3.40
N VAL A 52 -20.84 4.80 -3.62
CA VAL A 52 -21.10 3.58 -2.83
C VAL A 52 -20.04 2.55 -3.16
N VAL A 53 -19.35 2.04 -2.13
CA VAL A 53 -18.27 1.07 -2.28
C VAL A 53 -18.84 -0.35 -2.34
N LEU A 54 -18.55 -1.06 -3.44
CA LEU A 54 -18.76 -2.49 -3.58
C LEU A 54 -17.39 -3.19 -3.61
N ASP A 55 -17.12 -4.02 -2.62
CA ASP A 55 -15.83 -4.72 -2.47
C ASP A 55 -15.72 -5.92 -3.43
N ARG A 56 -15.47 -5.65 -4.72
CA ARG A 56 -15.31 -6.67 -5.77
C ARG A 56 -13.97 -7.40 -5.68
N GLY A 57 -12.98 -6.80 -5.01
CA GLY A 57 -11.65 -7.36 -4.80
C GLY A 57 -11.52 -8.24 -3.57
N ASN A 58 -12.57 -8.42 -2.76
CA ASN A 58 -12.51 -9.10 -1.46
C ASN A 58 -11.41 -8.50 -0.55
N THR A 59 -11.33 -7.18 -0.53
CA THR A 59 -10.28 -6.42 0.15
C THR A 59 -10.51 -6.28 1.65
N ALA A 60 -11.70 -6.66 2.14
CA ALA A 60 -12.14 -6.50 3.53
C ALA A 60 -12.16 -5.02 3.98
N ILE A 61 -12.32 -4.08 3.03
CA ILE A 61 -12.18 -2.64 3.29
C ILE A 61 -13.09 -2.12 4.41
N LEU A 62 -14.27 -2.72 4.60
CA LEU A 62 -15.19 -2.32 5.66
C LEU A 62 -14.59 -2.62 7.04
N GLN A 63 -14.02 -3.81 7.21
CA GLN A 63 -13.37 -4.23 8.44
C GLN A 63 -12.11 -3.40 8.70
N GLU A 64 -11.32 -3.15 7.66
CA GLU A 64 -10.11 -2.33 7.75
C GLU A 64 -10.41 -0.89 8.16
N ALA A 65 -11.44 -0.27 7.57
CA ALA A 65 -11.84 1.09 7.90
C ALA A 65 -12.44 1.20 9.32
N ALA A 66 -13.20 0.21 9.78
CA ALA A 66 -13.88 0.26 11.07
C ALA A 66 -12.92 0.46 12.27
N GLY A 67 -11.71 -0.12 12.21
CA GLY A 67 -10.70 0.06 13.26
C GLY A 67 -10.00 1.43 13.28
N LEU A 68 -10.13 2.20 12.19
CA LEU A 68 -9.43 3.46 11.99
C LEU A 68 -10.35 4.69 11.99
N ALA A 69 -11.67 4.47 12.00
CA ALA A 69 -12.67 5.52 12.01
C ALA A 69 -12.46 6.51 13.17
N ASP A 70 -12.54 7.80 12.85
CA ASP A 70 -12.58 8.86 13.86
C ASP A 70 -13.99 9.00 14.47
N ALA A 71 -14.16 9.99 15.35
CA ALA A 71 -15.44 10.24 16.02
C ALA A 71 -16.58 10.62 15.04
N GLN A 72 -16.25 11.01 13.80
CA GLN A 72 -17.20 11.30 12.74
C GLN A 72 -17.37 10.13 11.77
N GLY A 73 -16.77 8.97 12.06
CA GLY A 73 -16.84 7.79 11.21
C GLY A 73 -16.02 7.91 9.92
N LYS A 74 -15.04 8.83 9.86
CA LYS A 74 -14.21 9.09 8.68
C LYS A 74 -12.87 8.37 8.76
N VAL A 75 -12.39 7.95 7.60
CA VAL A 75 -11.09 7.28 7.40
C VAL A 75 -10.50 7.74 6.08
N PHE A 76 -9.20 8.01 6.00
CA PHE A 76 -8.53 8.25 4.74
C PHE A 76 -8.28 6.93 4.01
N ALA A 77 -8.46 6.91 2.69
CA ALA A 77 -8.11 5.77 1.87
C ALA A 77 -7.53 6.16 0.50
N ASP A 78 -6.66 5.31 0.00
CA ASP A 78 -6.13 5.33 -1.36
C ASP A 78 -6.55 4.03 -2.06
N LEU A 79 -7.44 4.14 -3.03
CA LEU A 79 -8.21 3.03 -3.59
C LEU A 79 -8.05 2.93 -5.10
N ARG A 80 -8.10 1.70 -5.63
CA ARG A 80 -8.24 1.43 -7.05
C ARG A 80 -9.49 0.59 -7.33
N GLY A 81 -10.24 1.03 -8.33
CA GLY A 81 -11.44 0.34 -8.78
C GLY A 81 -12.04 0.98 -10.02
N ARG A 82 -13.24 0.54 -10.40
CA ARG A 82 -14.02 1.17 -11.47
C ARG A 82 -15.01 2.16 -10.85
N PHE A 83 -14.91 3.42 -11.25
CA PHE A 83 -15.78 4.49 -10.79
C PHE A 83 -16.87 4.75 -11.82
N ASN A 84 -18.11 4.38 -11.49
CA ASN A 84 -19.27 4.57 -12.33
C ASN A 84 -20.10 5.76 -11.79
N ALA A 85 -20.40 6.73 -12.64
CA ALA A 85 -21.27 7.84 -12.27
C ALA A 85 -22.72 7.37 -12.09
N SER A 86 -23.46 8.02 -11.19
CA SER A 86 -24.91 7.84 -11.09
C SER A 86 -25.60 8.29 -12.37
N LYS A 87 -26.67 7.58 -12.76
CA LYS A 87 -27.60 8.02 -13.82
C LYS A 87 -28.72 8.93 -13.28
N ALA A 88 -28.93 8.95 -11.97
CA ALA A 88 -29.88 9.82 -11.30
C ALA A 88 -29.20 11.13 -10.87
N GLU A 89 -29.87 12.25 -11.09
CA GLU A 89 -29.41 13.57 -10.67
C GLU A 89 -29.24 13.63 -9.14
N GLY A 90 -28.10 14.13 -8.67
CA GLY A 90 -27.75 14.18 -7.25
C GLY A 90 -27.46 12.82 -6.59
N GLY A 91 -27.53 11.71 -7.33
CA GLY A 91 -27.26 10.38 -6.80
C GLY A 91 -25.76 10.09 -6.63
N ASP A 92 -25.43 9.33 -5.58
CA ASP A 92 -24.08 8.81 -5.39
C ASP A 92 -23.72 7.81 -6.51
N GLY A 93 -22.47 7.86 -6.98
CA GLY A 93 -21.94 6.89 -7.92
C GLY A 93 -21.70 5.52 -7.30
N GLN A 94 -21.05 4.63 -8.05
CA GLN A 94 -20.61 3.32 -7.57
C GLN A 94 -19.09 3.17 -7.76
N LEU A 95 -18.41 2.70 -6.73
CA LEU A 95 -17.03 2.25 -6.79
C LEU A 95 -17.01 0.72 -6.70
N ASP A 96 -16.69 0.05 -7.80
CA ASP A 96 -16.30 -1.36 -7.77
C ASP A 96 -14.82 -1.45 -7.33
N LEU A 97 -14.61 -1.59 -6.03
CA LEU A 97 -13.29 -1.61 -5.40
C LEU A 97 -12.59 -2.93 -5.70
N HIS A 98 -11.33 -2.86 -6.12
CA HIS A 98 -10.48 -4.03 -6.36
C HIS A 98 -9.22 -4.06 -5.50
N GLN A 99 -8.71 -2.90 -5.08
CA GLN A 99 -7.48 -2.81 -4.29
C GLN A 99 -7.49 -1.53 -3.46
N TRP A 100 -6.92 -1.60 -2.26
CA TRP A 100 -6.51 -0.43 -1.49
C TRP A 100 -4.98 -0.41 -1.40
N TYR A 101 -4.39 0.78 -1.38
CA TYR A 101 -2.95 0.99 -1.21
C TYR A 101 -2.62 1.38 0.24
N ARG A 102 -3.51 2.18 0.82
CA ARG A 102 -3.39 2.69 2.17
C ARG A 102 -4.78 2.98 2.75
N VAL A 103 -4.95 2.66 4.03
CA VAL A 103 -6.11 3.05 4.84
C VAL A 103 -5.57 3.55 6.18
N GLU A 104 -5.87 4.78 6.54
CA GLU A 104 -5.32 5.40 7.76
C GLU A 104 -6.33 6.37 8.37
N ARG A 105 -6.08 6.78 9.62
CA ARG A 105 -6.92 7.78 10.29
C ARG A 105 -6.96 9.08 9.47
N THR A 106 -8.07 9.81 9.57
CA THR A 106 -8.19 11.13 8.93
C THR A 106 -6.99 12.02 9.29
N GLY A 107 -6.39 12.65 8.28
CA GLY A 107 -5.19 13.47 8.41
C GLY A 107 -5.02 14.35 7.17
N GLN A 108 -3.79 14.79 6.91
CA GLN A 108 -3.46 15.72 5.82
C GLN A 108 -3.08 15.03 4.51
N ALA A 109 -3.43 13.75 4.35
CA ALA A 109 -2.97 12.95 3.21
C ALA A 109 -3.57 13.40 1.87
N CYS A 110 -4.77 14.00 1.87
CA CYS A 110 -5.36 14.60 0.67
C CYS A 110 -4.59 15.85 0.20
N GLU A 111 -3.91 16.53 1.13
CA GLU A 111 -3.20 17.78 0.92
C GLU A 111 -1.70 17.58 0.63
N ASP A 112 -1.19 16.34 0.66
CA ASP A 112 0.24 16.06 0.46
C ASP A 112 0.68 16.42 -0.98
N PRO A 113 1.47 17.50 -1.17
CA PRO A 113 1.93 17.92 -2.48
C PRO A 113 2.97 16.97 -3.08
N ASN A 114 3.58 16.10 -2.25
CA ASN A 114 4.62 15.18 -2.68
C ASN A 114 4.06 13.87 -3.22
N PHE A 115 2.83 13.49 -2.85
CA PHE A 115 2.26 12.20 -3.22
C PHE A 115 2.35 11.91 -4.73
N LYS A 116 2.02 12.89 -5.58
CA LYS A 116 2.08 12.75 -7.05
C LYS A 116 3.49 12.47 -7.60
N ARG A 117 4.54 12.80 -6.86
CA ARG A 117 5.95 12.60 -7.25
C ARG A 117 6.53 11.31 -6.69
N LEU A 118 5.98 10.81 -5.59
CA LEU A 118 6.43 9.58 -4.94
C LEU A 118 6.12 8.36 -5.81
N THR A 119 7.11 7.49 -5.98
CA THR A 119 6.93 6.14 -6.53
C THR A 119 6.65 5.16 -5.40
N LEU A 120 7.31 5.33 -4.25
CA LEU A 120 7.17 4.51 -3.05
C LEU A 120 7.39 5.37 -1.81
N HIS A 121 6.62 5.07 -0.77
CA HIS A 121 6.87 5.48 0.60
C HIS A 121 7.00 4.23 1.48
N ALA A 122 7.94 4.24 2.42
CA ALA A 122 8.06 3.21 3.45
C ALA A 122 8.54 3.82 4.76
N ASP A 123 8.05 3.33 5.90
CA ASP A 123 8.48 3.78 7.21
C ASP A 123 8.25 2.71 8.28
N GLY A 124 8.91 2.88 9.42
CA GLY A 124 8.74 2.04 10.60
C GLY A 124 9.14 2.78 11.87
N GLU A 125 8.89 2.16 13.03
CA GLU A 125 8.88 2.85 14.34
C GLU A 125 10.01 2.41 15.31
N ASN A 126 10.73 1.32 15.04
CA ASN A 126 11.79 0.81 15.93
C ASN A 126 13.09 0.45 15.19
N PRO A 127 14.05 1.39 15.04
CA PRO A 127 13.94 2.83 15.33
C PRO A 127 12.96 3.51 14.37
N VAL A 128 12.61 4.78 14.61
CA VAL A 128 11.80 5.54 13.65
C VAL A 128 12.62 5.80 12.38
N TRP A 129 12.08 5.43 11.23
CA TRP A 129 12.70 5.64 9.93
C TRP A 129 11.67 5.93 8.85
N ASN A 130 12.06 6.66 7.81
CA ASN A 130 11.25 7.00 6.65
C ASN A 130 12.08 6.90 5.37
N VAL A 131 11.48 6.37 4.32
CA VAL A 131 12.05 6.35 2.97
C VAL A 131 11.03 6.88 1.97
N ASN A 132 11.42 7.92 1.26
CA ASN A 132 10.67 8.48 0.13
C ASN A 132 11.44 8.24 -1.16
N VAL A 133 10.80 7.56 -2.11
CA VAL A 133 11.39 7.24 -3.41
C VAL A 133 10.67 8.01 -4.50
N SER A 134 11.42 8.56 -5.44
CA SER A 134 10.89 9.26 -6.61
C SER A 134 11.78 9.04 -7.83
N GLY A 135 11.42 9.62 -8.97
CA GLY A 135 12.30 9.65 -10.14
C GLY A 135 13.61 10.44 -9.94
N LYS A 136 13.77 11.18 -8.83
CA LYS A 136 14.99 11.94 -8.51
C LYS A 136 15.95 11.22 -7.57
N GLY A 137 15.57 10.04 -7.07
CA GLY A 137 16.33 9.30 -6.08
C GLY A 137 15.50 8.91 -4.86
N MET A 138 16.21 8.39 -3.87
CA MET A 138 15.69 7.89 -2.60
C MET A 138 16.19 8.78 -1.46
N ILE A 139 15.27 9.29 -0.64
CA ILE A 139 15.57 10.05 0.57
C ILE A 139 15.29 9.15 1.76
N ILE A 140 16.26 9.02 2.66
CA ILE A 140 16.20 8.19 3.85
C ILE A 140 16.39 9.08 5.07
N ASP A 141 15.43 9.02 5.98
CA ASP A 141 15.47 9.66 7.29
C ASP A 141 15.44 8.57 8.35
N VAL A 142 16.44 8.54 9.23
CA VAL A 142 16.48 7.63 10.39
C VAL A 142 16.64 8.51 11.61
N GLN A 143 15.77 8.33 12.59
CA GLN A 143 15.77 9.15 13.79
C GLN A 143 17.15 9.17 14.46
N GLY A 144 17.66 10.37 14.69
CA GLY A 144 18.98 10.60 15.28
C GLY A 144 20.14 10.60 14.28
N GLN A 145 19.87 10.47 12.98
CA GLN A 145 20.87 10.56 11.91
C GLN A 145 20.53 11.69 10.92
N PRO A 146 21.51 12.31 10.25
CA PRO A 146 21.25 13.23 9.15
C PRO A 146 20.54 12.50 7.99
N PRO A 147 19.49 13.08 7.38
CA PRO A 147 18.86 12.50 6.21
C PRO A 147 19.83 12.35 5.04
N VAL A 148 19.72 11.25 4.31
CA VAL A 148 20.60 10.94 3.16
C VAL A 148 19.77 10.84 1.89
N ALA A 149 20.25 11.47 0.82
CA ALA A 149 19.71 11.32 -0.53
C ALA A 149 20.66 10.47 -1.37
N LEU A 150 20.14 9.41 -1.97
CA LEU A 150 20.91 8.44 -2.75
C LEU A 150 20.27 8.18 -4.11
N PRO A 151 21.05 7.98 -5.19
CA PRO A 151 20.54 7.30 -6.37
C PRO A 151 20.20 5.84 -6.02
N TYR A 152 19.34 5.18 -6.77
CA TYR A 152 19.00 3.79 -6.54
C TYR A 152 18.87 3.00 -7.84
N LEU A 153 19.07 1.70 -7.74
CA LEU A 153 18.69 0.71 -8.74
C LEU A 153 17.49 -0.07 -8.20
N GLU A 154 16.47 -0.28 -9.04
CA GLU A 154 15.32 -1.14 -8.72
C GLU A 154 15.48 -2.51 -9.40
N GLU A 155 15.46 -3.58 -8.62
CA GLU A 155 15.43 -4.95 -9.09
C GLU A 155 14.06 -5.57 -8.81
N GLN A 156 13.39 -6.08 -9.86
CA GLN A 156 12.14 -6.82 -9.71
C GLN A 156 12.42 -8.27 -9.31
N LEU A 157 11.63 -8.76 -8.37
CA LEU A 157 11.70 -10.13 -7.86
C LEU A 157 10.37 -10.85 -8.14
N PRO A 158 10.33 -12.19 -8.03
CA PRO A 158 9.07 -12.92 -8.16
C PRO A 158 7.99 -12.45 -7.18
N ASP A 159 6.73 -12.73 -7.51
CA ASP A 159 5.54 -12.43 -6.69
C ASP A 159 5.31 -10.93 -6.42
N GLY A 160 5.80 -10.05 -7.31
CA GLY A 160 5.64 -8.60 -7.18
C GLY A 160 6.50 -7.97 -6.09
N ARG A 161 7.46 -8.72 -5.54
CA ARG A 161 8.50 -8.19 -4.66
C ARG A 161 9.51 -7.37 -5.49
N PHE A 162 10.19 -6.44 -4.86
CA PHE A 162 11.29 -5.72 -5.48
C PHE A 162 12.27 -5.22 -4.42
N ASN A 163 13.48 -4.88 -4.86
CA ASN A 163 14.51 -4.29 -4.02
C ASN A 163 14.98 -2.97 -4.62
N LEU A 164 15.15 -1.94 -3.79
CA LEU A 164 15.82 -0.70 -4.16
C LEU A 164 17.18 -0.65 -3.48
N SER A 165 18.25 -0.68 -4.26
CA SER A 165 19.63 -0.72 -3.72
C SER A 165 20.45 0.52 -4.09
N SER A 166 21.34 0.93 -3.21
CA SER A 166 22.32 1.98 -3.45
C SER A 166 23.65 1.66 -2.76
N GLU A 167 24.75 1.92 -3.45
CA GLU A 167 26.10 1.96 -2.88
C GLU A 167 26.72 3.32 -3.20
N ALA A 168 26.47 4.30 -2.33
CA ALA A 168 26.92 5.67 -2.48
C ALA A 168 27.18 6.31 -1.11
N ASN A 169 28.00 7.37 -1.09
CA ASN A 169 28.36 8.08 0.15
C ASN A 169 28.95 7.17 1.25
N GLY A 170 29.62 6.08 0.87
CA GLY A 170 30.18 5.11 1.81
C GLY A 170 29.15 4.25 2.55
N GLN A 171 27.90 4.24 2.08
CA GLN A 171 26.82 3.44 2.64
C GLN A 171 26.33 2.42 1.61
N ARG A 172 26.06 1.20 2.08
CA ARG A 172 25.29 0.21 1.32
C ARG A 172 23.88 0.17 1.88
N VAL A 173 22.92 0.48 1.02
CA VAL A 173 21.50 0.56 1.36
C VAL A 173 20.70 -0.39 0.49
N GLU A 174 19.77 -1.10 1.11
CA GLU A 174 18.77 -1.92 0.42
C GLU A 174 17.39 -1.66 1.05
N LEU A 175 16.36 -1.49 0.23
CA LEU A 175 14.97 -1.43 0.65
C LEU A 175 14.20 -2.57 -0.02
N TRP A 176 13.96 -3.62 0.75
CA TRP A 176 13.22 -4.79 0.32
C TRP A 176 11.73 -4.57 0.52
N VAL A 177 10.94 -4.74 -0.54
CA VAL A 177 9.50 -4.47 -0.53
C VAL A 177 8.75 -5.68 -1.04
N ALA A 178 7.66 -6.03 -0.35
CA ALA A 178 6.78 -7.13 -0.72
C ALA A 178 5.31 -6.72 -0.68
N PRO A 179 4.47 -7.20 -1.62
CA PRO A 179 3.03 -6.96 -1.62
C PRO A 179 2.36 -7.81 -0.54
N GLN A 180 2.45 -7.33 0.69
CA GLN A 180 1.90 -7.96 1.87
C GLN A 180 1.24 -6.89 2.75
N ARG A 181 -0.01 -7.14 3.13
CA ARG A 181 -0.74 -6.31 4.10
C ARG A 181 0.13 -6.11 5.35
N CYS A 182 0.33 -4.85 5.72
CA CYS A 182 1.14 -4.42 6.84
C CYS A 182 0.36 -3.43 7.69
N VAL A 183 0.42 -3.60 9.01
CA VAL A 183 -0.22 -2.69 9.99
C VAL A 183 0.89 -1.93 10.69
N ASP A 184 0.86 -0.61 10.62
CA ASP A 184 1.75 0.23 11.40
C ASP A 184 1.40 0.10 12.89
N SER A 185 2.40 -0.29 13.69
CA SER A 185 2.19 -0.67 15.10
C SER A 185 1.76 0.48 16.00
N LYS A 186 1.98 1.73 15.60
CA LYS A 186 1.72 2.92 16.42
C LYS A 186 0.43 3.62 16.03
N SER A 187 0.23 3.85 14.74
CA SER A 187 -0.94 4.53 14.21
C SER A 187 -2.10 3.58 13.92
N GLY A 188 -1.82 2.29 13.73
CA GLY A 188 -2.76 1.30 13.21
C GLY A 188 -2.97 1.41 11.70
N ALA A 189 -2.28 2.34 11.01
CA ALA A 189 -2.43 2.55 9.58
C ALA A 189 -2.13 1.27 8.80
N LEU A 190 -2.95 1.00 7.80
CA LEU A 190 -2.86 -0.17 6.96
C LEU A 190 -2.22 0.21 5.65
N ARG A 191 -1.21 -0.56 5.25
CA ARG A 191 -0.53 -0.40 3.96
C ARG A 191 -0.43 -1.75 3.26
N HIS A 192 -0.53 -1.72 1.93
CA HIS A 192 -0.54 -2.95 1.13
C HIS A 192 0.86 -3.56 0.94
N LEU A 193 1.93 -2.87 1.37
CA LEU A 193 3.29 -3.38 1.30
C LEU A 193 3.90 -3.51 2.69
N SER A 194 4.70 -4.56 2.87
CA SER A 194 5.71 -4.64 3.93
C SER A 194 7.06 -4.18 3.39
N ALA A 195 7.85 -3.56 4.25
CA ALA A 195 9.18 -3.05 3.89
C ALA A 195 10.23 -3.46 4.92
N GLU A 196 11.45 -3.74 4.45
CA GLU A 196 12.64 -3.92 5.27
C GLU A 196 13.77 -3.04 4.71
N LEU A 197 14.16 -2.03 5.48
CA LEU A 197 15.29 -1.16 5.18
C LEU A 197 16.55 -1.78 5.80
N ARG A 198 17.60 -1.93 4.99
CA ARG A 198 18.92 -2.37 5.44
C ARG A 198 19.94 -1.28 5.15
N ILE A 199 20.63 -0.83 6.19
CA ILE A 199 21.75 0.12 6.07
C ILE A 199 22.99 -0.57 6.62
N ASN A 200 24.00 -0.78 5.78
CA ASN A 200 25.24 -1.47 6.12
C ASN A 200 25.00 -2.84 6.82
N GLY A 201 23.98 -3.57 6.35
CA GLY A 201 23.58 -4.87 6.89
C GLY A 201 22.66 -4.83 8.12
N GLN A 202 22.40 -3.67 8.73
CA GLN A 202 21.45 -3.54 9.82
C GLN A 202 20.03 -3.40 9.27
N ALA A 203 19.16 -4.36 9.60
CA ALA A 203 17.79 -4.43 9.08
C ALA A 203 16.76 -3.88 10.06
N VAL A 204 15.85 -3.06 9.56
CA VAL A 204 14.70 -2.51 10.29
C VAL A 204 13.44 -2.68 9.44
N ARG A 205 12.32 -3.00 10.08
CA ARG A 205 11.07 -3.33 9.39
C ARG A 205 10.04 -2.23 9.50
N GLY A 206 9.11 -2.23 8.56
CA GLY A 206 8.08 -1.23 8.44
C GLY A 206 7.03 -1.60 7.39
N CYS A 207 6.18 -0.64 7.09
CA CYS A 207 5.11 -0.77 6.12
C CYS A 207 5.32 0.25 4.99
N GLY A 208 4.82 -0.04 3.79
CA GLY A 208 4.98 0.87 2.65
C GLY A 208 3.77 0.93 1.73
N TYR A 209 3.73 1.97 0.92
CA TYR A 209 2.73 2.13 -0.13
C TYR A 209 3.34 2.79 -1.37
N TYR A 210 2.89 2.39 -2.56
CA TYR A 210 3.19 3.10 -3.79
C TYR A 210 2.69 4.54 -3.74
N GLY A 211 3.51 5.50 -4.17
CA GLY A 211 3.08 6.87 -4.36
C GLY A 211 2.29 7.06 -5.65
N GLY A 212 1.89 8.31 -5.93
CA GLY A 212 1.03 8.65 -7.07
C GLY A 212 1.70 8.57 -8.43
N SER A 213 3.04 8.50 -8.51
CA SER A 213 3.75 8.31 -9.77
C SER A 213 3.90 6.82 -10.16
N ARG A 214 3.52 5.89 -9.28
CA ARG A 214 3.50 4.45 -9.54
C ARG A 214 2.07 3.94 -9.64
N ASN A 215 1.74 3.36 -10.79
CA ASN A 215 0.38 2.96 -11.14
C ASN A 215 0.17 1.43 -11.22
N ASP A 216 1.08 0.69 -10.59
CA ASP A 216 1.06 -0.77 -10.52
C ASP A 216 -0.14 -1.35 -9.75
#